data_AF-A0A2K2FXY3-F1
#
_entry.id   AF-A0A2K2FXY3-F1
#
_cell.length_a   1.000
_cell.length_b   1.000
_cell.length_c   1.000
_cell.angle_alpha   90.00
_cell.angle_beta   90.00
_cell.angle_gamma   90.00
#
_symmetry.space_group_name_H-M   'P 1'
#
loop_
_entity.id
_entity.type
_entity.pdbx_description
1 polymer ?
#
loop_
_entity_poly.entity_id
_entity_poly.type
_entity_poly.pdbx_seq_one_letter_code
_entity_poly.pdbx_strand_id
1 'polypeptide(L)'
;MSWKDDDRIKEIEKALLRAEGAHYALHDVLARALGRLPTADYDQLMRSLAKQADDLDPRLGADRIAGYRDELASIAEEVEHARPPTSGLLGRLRRS
;
A
#
# COMPACT_ATOMS: atom_id res chain seq x y z
N MET A 1 31.89 1.77 -24.21
CA MET A 1 31.24 1.39 -22.94
C MET A 1 32.05 0.24 -22.37
N SER A 2 32.56 0.36 -21.14
CA SER A 2 33.46 -0.65 -20.55
C SER A 2 32.64 -1.84 -20.05
N TRP A 3 33.11 -3.07 -20.20
CA TRP A 3 32.48 -4.28 -19.63
C TRP A 3 32.19 -4.13 -18.12
N LYS A 4 33.03 -3.37 -17.40
CA LYS A 4 32.83 -3.08 -15.97
C LYS A 4 31.64 -2.15 -15.69
N ASP A 5 31.24 -1.32 -16.65
CA ASP A 5 30.06 -0.46 -16.53
C ASP A 5 28.78 -1.28 -16.74
N ASP A 6 28.79 -2.23 -17.69
CA ASP A 6 27.66 -3.12 -17.97
C ASP A 6 27.33 -4.03 -16.78
N ASP A 7 28.35 -4.56 -16.07
CA ASP A 7 28.13 -5.40 -14.89
C ASP A 7 27.61 -4.59 -13.69
N ARG A 8 28.02 -3.31 -13.54
CA ARG A 8 27.47 -2.42 -12.50
C ARG A 8 26.02 -2.08 -12.76
N ILE A 9 25.66 -1.81 -14.02
CA ILE A 9 24.28 -1.52 -14.42
C ILE A 9 23.38 -2.72 -14.07
N LYS A 10 23.79 -3.95 -14.41
CA LYS A 10 23.02 -5.17 -14.08
C LYS A 10 22.80 -5.36 -12.59
N GLU A 11 23.81 -5.08 -11.76
CA GLU A 11 23.65 -5.20 -10.31
C GLU A 11 22.74 -4.11 -9.74
N ILE A 12 22.74 -2.89 -10.31
CA ILE A 12 21.77 -1.84 -9.97
C ILE A 12 20.36 -2.26 -10.37
N GLU A 13 20.14 -2.74 -11.60
CA GLU A 13 18.83 -3.22 -12.07
C GLU A 13 18.30 -4.34 -11.18
N LYS A 14 19.15 -5.30 -10.82
CA LYS A 14 18.80 -6.38 -9.90
C LYS A 14 18.46 -5.89 -8.50
N ALA A 15 19.16 -4.87 -8.00
CA ALA A 15 18.84 -4.25 -6.72
C ALA A 15 17.49 -3.53 -6.78
N LEU A 16 17.20 -2.81 -7.87
CA LEU A 16 15.91 -2.14 -8.09
C LEU A 16 14.75 -3.14 -8.14
N LEU A 17 14.88 -4.22 -8.91
CA LEU A 17 13.87 -5.28 -8.98
C LEU A 17 13.60 -5.93 -7.62
N ARG A 18 14.63 -6.11 -6.80
CA ARG A 18 14.48 -6.65 -5.45
C ARG A 18 13.79 -5.66 -4.51
N ALA A 19 14.13 -4.38 -4.60
CA ALA A 19 13.49 -3.34 -3.82
C ALA A 19 12.00 -3.22 -4.18
N GLU A 20 11.68 -3.24 -5.47
CA GLU A 20 10.31 -3.25 -5.98
C GLU A 20 9.53 -4.48 -5.49
N GLY A 21 10.10 -5.68 -5.60
CA GLY A 21 9.47 -6.90 -5.10
C GLY A 21 9.23 -6.87 -3.58
N ALA A 22 10.15 -6.28 -2.81
CA ALA A 22 9.97 -6.08 -1.38
C ALA A 22 8.85 -5.07 -1.06
N HIS A 23 8.72 -4.01 -1.87
CA HIS A 23 7.66 -3.02 -1.75
C HIS A 23 6.28 -3.64 -1.95
N TYR A 24 6.10 -4.43 -3.02
CA TYR A 24 4.85 -5.19 -3.24
C TYR A 24 4.54 -6.18 -2.12
N ALA A 25 5.54 -6.89 -1.59
CA ALA A 25 5.32 -7.81 -0.48
C ALA A 25 4.88 -7.07 0.80
N LEU A 26 5.42 -5.87 1.05
CA LEU A 26 5.01 -5.03 2.16
C LEU A 26 3.55 -4.57 2.02
N HIS A 27 3.17 -4.15 0.81
CA HIS A 27 1.78 -3.80 0.46
C HIS A 27 0.81 -4.93 0.79
N ASP A 28 1.08 -6.14 0.30
CA ASP A 28 0.28 -7.34 0.55
C ASP A 28 0.10 -7.62 2.06
N VAL A 29 1.18 -7.47 2.84
CA VAL A 29 1.17 -7.67 4.29
C VAL A 29 0.33 -6.61 4.99
N LEU A 30 0.51 -5.33 4.62
CA LEU A 30 -0.26 -4.21 5.18
C LEU A 30 -1.74 -4.35 4.83
N ALA A 31 -2.07 -4.65 3.58
CA ALA A 31 -3.43 -4.85 3.12
C ALA A 31 -4.14 -5.96 3.90
N ARG A 32 -3.47 -7.10 4.12
CA ARG A 32 -4.02 -8.21 4.92
C ARG A 32 -4.18 -7.85 6.39
N ALA A 33 -3.26 -7.07 6.96
CA ALA A 33 -3.35 -6.63 8.35
C ALA A 33 -4.52 -5.66 8.53
N LEU A 34 -4.62 -4.65 7.67
CA LEU A 34 -5.66 -3.62 7.68
C LEU A 34 -7.04 -4.18 7.31
N GLY A 35 -7.10 -5.14 6.38
CA GLY A 35 -8.34 -5.81 5.97
C GLY A 35 -9.01 -6.62 7.08
N ARG A 36 -8.28 -6.95 8.16
CA ARG A 36 -8.82 -7.65 9.34
C ARG A 36 -9.39 -6.69 10.39
N LEU A 37 -9.13 -5.40 10.29
CA LEU A 37 -9.65 -4.41 11.23
C LEU A 37 -11.17 -4.25 11.04
N PRO A 38 -11.92 -4.00 12.12
CA PRO A 38 -13.29 -3.49 12.01
C PRO A 38 -13.33 -2.25 11.11
N THR A 39 -14.38 -2.10 10.31
CA THR A 39 -14.50 -1.00 9.34
C THR A 39 -14.31 0.37 10.00
N ALA A 40 -14.91 0.60 11.16
CA ALA A 40 -14.79 1.87 11.88
C ALA A 40 -13.33 2.20 12.28
N ASP A 41 -12.57 1.19 12.73
CA ASP A 41 -11.18 1.35 13.14
C ASP A 41 -10.27 1.60 11.93
N TYR A 42 -10.51 0.89 10.84
CA TYR A 42 -9.82 1.12 9.57
C TYR A 42 -10.08 2.53 9.04
N ASP A 43 -11.34 2.96 8.99
CA ASP A 43 -11.72 4.29 8.49
C ASP A 43 -11.10 5.40 9.35
N GLN A 44 -11.04 5.19 10.67
CA GLN A 44 -10.38 6.13 11.58
C GLN A 44 -8.88 6.19 11.31
N LEU A 45 -8.23 5.03 11.15
CA LEU A 45 -6.80 4.95 10.87
C LEU A 45 -6.45 5.63 9.54
N MET A 46 -7.20 5.37 8.48
CA MET A 46 -6.96 5.99 7.16
C MET A 46 -7.14 7.52 7.20
N ARG A 47 -8.15 8.02 7.93
CA ARG A 47 -8.29 9.47 8.16
C ARG A 47 -7.11 10.05 8.94
N SER A 48 -6.60 9.35 9.95
CA SER A 48 -5.42 9.77 10.71
C SER A 48 -4.16 9.82 9.84
N LEU A 49 -3.95 8.83 8.98
CA LEU A 49 -2.81 8.78 8.07
C LEU A 49 -2.87 9.89 7.01
N ALA A 50 -4.06 10.17 6.47
CA ALA A 50 -4.27 11.28 5.55
C ALA A 50 -3.98 12.63 6.21
N LYS A 51 -4.49 12.86 7.42
CA LYS A 51 -4.19 14.07 8.19
C LYS A 51 -2.70 14.23 8.49
N GLN A 52 -2.03 13.12 8.79
CA GLN A 52 -0.59 13.14 9.04
C GLN A 52 0.20 13.51 7.77
N ALA A 53 -0.28 13.12 6.58
CA ALA A 53 0.27 13.59 5.31
C ALA A 53 0.22 15.12 5.21
N ASP A 54 -0.92 15.71 5.53
CA ASP A 54 -1.12 17.16 5.48
C ASP A 54 -0.18 17.90 6.46
N ASP A 55 -0.01 17.34 7.67
CA ASP A 55 0.91 17.90 8.68
C ASP A 55 2.39 17.77 8.29
N LEU A 56 2.74 16.80 7.43
CA LEU A 56 4.10 16.57 6.94
C LEU A 56 4.45 17.41 5.71
N ASP A 57 3.45 17.95 5.00
CA ASP A 57 3.60 18.70 3.76
C ASP A 57 4.68 19.79 3.81
N PRO A 58 4.65 20.72 4.78
CA PRO A 58 5.67 21.75 4.89
C PRO A 58 7.08 21.23 5.23
N ARG A 59 7.24 19.95 5.63
CA ARG A 59 8.50 19.38 6.14
C ARG A 59 9.21 18.47 5.14
N LEU A 60 8.45 17.75 4.30
CA LEU A 60 9.00 16.75 3.38
C LEU A 60 9.10 17.24 1.92
N GLY A 61 8.37 18.30 1.57
CA GLY A 61 8.28 18.80 0.20
C GLY A 61 7.23 18.06 -0.63
N ALA A 62 6.64 18.78 -1.60
CA ALA A 62 5.44 18.36 -2.33
C ALA A 62 5.58 16.98 -3.00
N ASP A 63 6.71 16.67 -3.62
CA ASP A 63 6.90 15.40 -4.35
C ASP A 63 6.88 14.18 -3.42
N ARG A 64 7.47 14.30 -2.22
CA ARG A 64 7.49 13.21 -1.25
C ARG A 64 6.11 12.96 -0.65
N ILE A 65 5.32 14.03 -0.51
CA ILE A 65 3.95 13.98 0.01
C ILE A 65 3.01 13.36 -1.01
N ALA A 66 3.17 13.72 -2.29
CA ALA A 66 2.44 13.10 -3.39
C ALA A 66 2.69 11.59 -3.40
N GLY A 67 3.96 11.16 -3.37
CA GLY A 67 4.30 9.74 -3.28
C GLY A 67 3.68 9.06 -2.06
N TYR A 68 3.77 9.66 -0.88
CA TYR A 68 3.15 9.10 0.33
C TYR A 68 1.62 8.94 0.21
N ARG A 69 0.93 9.91 -0.41
CA ARG A 69 -0.53 9.82 -0.65
C ARG A 69 -0.87 8.74 -1.67
N ASP A 70 -0.07 8.61 -2.72
CA ASP A 70 -0.24 7.57 -3.74
C ASP A 70 -0.07 6.17 -3.13
N GLU A 71 0.92 5.98 -2.24
CA GLU A 71 1.10 4.71 -1.51
C GLU A 71 -0.09 4.40 -0.60
N LEU A 72 -0.63 5.40 0.12
CA LEU A 72 -1.82 5.21 0.95
C LEU A 72 -3.05 4.81 0.11
N ALA A 73 -3.20 5.38 -1.09
CA ALA A 73 -4.28 5.03 -2.02
C ALA A 73 -4.11 3.60 -2.53
N SER A 74 -2.90 3.21 -2.96
CA SER A 74 -2.60 1.85 -3.40
C SER A 74 -2.91 0.80 -2.32
N ILE A 75 -2.48 1.05 -1.08
CA ILE A 75 -2.77 0.15 0.05
C ILE A 75 -4.29 0.06 0.30
N ALA A 76 -5.01 1.19 0.21
CA ALA A 76 -6.46 1.19 0.41
C ALA A 76 -7.20 0.32 -0.63
N GLU A 77 -6.81 0.42 -1.91
CA GLU A 77 -7.34 -0.43 -2.98
C GLU A 77 -7.07 -1.91 -2.67
N GLU A 78 -5.86 -2.26 -2.27
CA GLU A 78 -5.52 -3.65 -1.92
C GLU A 78 -6.31 -4.16 -0.71
N VAL A 79 -6.57 -3.32 0.30
CA VAL A 79 -7.43 -3.66 1.44
C VAL A 79 -8.85 -3.98 0.98
N GLU A 80 -9.41 -3.18 0.07
CA GLU A 80 -10.75 -3.43 -0.48
C GLU A 80 -10.82 -4.77 -1.21
N HIS A 81 -9.80 -5.11 -1.97
CA HIS A 81 -9.69 -6.41 -2.66
C HIS A 81 -9.47 -7.58 -1.69
N ALA A 82 -8.69 -7.37 -0.61
CA ALA A 82 -8.37 -8.39 0.37
C ALA A 82 -9.50 -8.63 1.39
N ARG A 83 -10.43 -7.68 1.53
CA ARG A 83 -11.57 -7.81 2.43
C ARG A 83 -12.52 -8.89 1.91
N PRO A 84 -12.89 -9.88 2.75
CA PRO A 84 -13.92 -10.82 2.36
C PRO A 84 -15.21 -10.05 2.08
N PRO A 85 -15.92 -10.32 0.97
CA PRO A 85 -17.24 -9.75 0.74
C PRO A 85 -18.07 -10.14 1.95
N THR A 86 -18.60 -9.15 2.65
CA THR A 86 -19.29 -9.30 3.94
C THR A 86 -20.19 -10.54 3.96
N SER A 87 -19.66 -11.62 4.55
CA SER A 87 -20.37 -12.85 4.85
C SER A 87 -21.18 -12.61 6.12
N GLY A 88 -22.13 -11.67 6.05
CA GLY A 88 -22.96 -11.26 7.17
C GLY A 88 -24.34 -10.85 6.69
N LEU A 89 -25.32 -11.72 6.93
CA LEU A 89 -26.78 -11.54 6.80
C LEU A 89 -27.42 -11.66 5.40
N LEU A 90 -26.92 -11.07 4.32
CA LEU A 90 -27.64 -11.12 3.03
C LEU A 90 -27.48 -12.44 2.24
N GLY A 91 -26.38 -13.18 2.46
CA GLY A 91 -26.14 -14.46 1.78
C GLY A 91 -26.98 -15.64 2.29
N ARG A 92 -27.67 -15.49 3.44
CA ARG A 92 -28.54 -16.53 4.02
C ARG A 92 -30.01 -16.37 3.61
N LEU A 93 -30.46 -15.17 3.25
CA LEU A 93 -31.84 -14.92 2.84
C LEU A 93 -32.16 -15.34 1.40
N ARG A 94 -31.15 -15.62 0.57
CA ARG A 94 -31.35 -16.05 -0.84
C ARG A 94 -31.43 -17.57 -1.01
N ARG A 95 -31.37 -18.35 0.07
CA ARG A 95 -31.42 -19.82 0.07
C ARG A 95 -32.49 -20.41 1.00
N SER A 96 -33.48 -19.60 1.42
CA SER A 96 -34.67 -20.06 2.14
C SER A 96 -35.90 -19.82 1.29
#